data_AF-A0A0R3TAW4-F1
#
_entry.id   AF-A0A0R3TAW4-F1
#
_cell.length_a   1.000
_cell.length_b   1.000
_cell.length_c   1.000
_cell.angle_alpha   90.00
_cell.angle_beta   90.00
_cell.angle_gamma   90.00
#
_symmetry.space_group_name_H-M   'P 1'
#
loop_
_entity.id
_entity.type
_entity.pdbx_description
1 polymer ?
#
loop_
_entity_poly.entity_id
_entity_poly.type
_entity_poly.pdbx_seq_one_letter_code
_entity_poly.pdbx_strand_id
1 'polypeptide(L)'
;MDMDVPEFYKNLFSERSLCLGHEDCAFVMTMDSLARLTNPDTLKHLVRMNRNVIAPMLTRIGKLWSNFWGDLNNNEYYAQSSDYVDIVNYKQTGIWNVPFLSNCYMFSRWAARQLVNHLPKEDPFADMAISRLIREKNIFLFVDNQESFGHLVNPDTYKLLHLHNDLWQIFDNPRDWEQKYIHPDYFKCTNYTLAEFEQPCPDVFWFPLLSERFCKDIIEELEVAAQWSTGSNIDPRLEGGYENVPTIDTHMRQIDWEPHWMRVLEKYVRPIQKIVFEGYDEAPTARMNFVVRYKPDEQHSLRPHHDASTYTLNIALNRPGYDYQGGGARFLRYNCSVVKSRQGWSLIHPGRLTHIHEGLRTTHGIRYIFVTFVNP
;
A
#
# COMPACT_ATOMS: atom_id res chain seq x y z
N MET A 1 19.62 6.98 -2.65
CA MET A 1 20.58 6.35 -3.56
C MET A 1 20.05 6.68 -4.94
N ASP A 2 20.49 7.82 -5.46
CA ASP A 2 20.11 8.29 -6.78
C ASP A 2 20.57 7.23 -7.77
N MET A 3 19.62 6.50 -8.36
CA MET A 3 19.90 5.90 -9.64
C MET A 3 20.19 7.07 -10.56
N ASP A 4 21.40 7.10 -11.12
CA ASP A 4 21.79 8.00 -12.19
C ASP A 4 20.79 7.89 -13.35
N VAL A 5 19.72 8.69 -13.27
CA VAL A 5 18.78 8.97 -14.36
C VAL A 5 19.53 9.28 -15.67
N PRO A 6 20.70 9.96 -15.68
CA PRO A 6 21.46 10.20 -16.90
C PRO A 6 21.95 8.95 -17.63
N GLU A 7 22.23 7.84 -16.95
CA GLU A 7 22.82 6.64 -17.58
C GLU A 7 21.78 5.73 -18.24
N PHE A 8 20.53 5.74 -17.73
CA PHE A 8 19.42 5.02 -18.35
C PHE A 8 19.08 5.55 -19.75
N TYR A 9 19.01 6.88 -19.92
CA TYR A 9 18.71 7.50 -21.21
C TYR A 9 19.84 7.35 -22.23
N LYS A 10 21.11 7.36 -21.77
CA LYS A 10 22.27 7.02 -22.61
C LYS A 10 22.13 5.61 -23.20
N ASN A 11 21.68 4.64 -22.39
CA ASN A 11 21.48 3.26 -22.84
C ASN A 11 20.26 3.06 -23.73
N LEU A 12 19.17 3.82 -23.53
CA LEU A 12 17.94 3.67 -24.32
C LEU A 12 18.09 4.04 -25.80
N PHE A 13 19.05 4.92 -26.11
CA PHE A 13 19.24 5.46 -27.44
C PHE A 13 20.68 5.41 -27.97
N SER A 14 21.63 4.77 -27.27
CA SER A 14 22.93 4.47 -27.90
C SER A 14 22.74 3.53 -29.12
N GLU A 15 23.70 3.46 -30.05
CA GLU A 15 23.72 2.39 -31.07
C GLU A 15 23.76 0.98 -30.45
N ARG A 16 24.06 0.88 -29.14
CA ARG A 16 23.98 -0.33 -28.32
C ARG A 16 22.67 -0.46 -27.53
N SER A 17 21.69 0.42 -27.72
CA SER A 17 20.35 0.21 -27.16
C SER A 17 19.76 -1.03 -27.80
N LEU A 18 19.27 -1.96 -26.97
CA LEU A 18 18.79 -3.27 -27.43
C LEU A 18 17.81 -3.12 -28.61
N CYS A 19 16.92 -2.13 -28.59
CA CYS A 19 15.92 -1.98 -29.64
C CYS A 19 16.49 -1.44 -30.97
N LEU A 20 17.28 -0.36 -30.96
CA LEU A 20 17.72 0.25 -32.21
C LEU A 20 18.78 -0.58 -32.96
N GLY A 21 19.52 -1.41 -32.21
CA GLY A 21 20.42 -2.42 -32.77
C GLY A 21 19.72 -3.63 -33.40
N HIS A 22 18.43 -3.88 -33.09
CA HIS A 22 17.64 -4.94 -33.73
C HIS A 22 16.79 -4.37 -34.88
N GLU A 23 16.86 -4.96 -36.07
CA GLU A 23 16.09 -4.50 -37.24
C GLU A 23 14.58 -4.62 -37.03
N ASP A 24 14.14 -5.66 -36.32
CA ASP A 24 12.72 -5.98 -36.08
C ASP A 24 12.06 -5.10 -35.00
N CYS A 25 12.82 -4.26 -34.30
CA CYS A 25 12.25 -3.42 -33.26
C CYS A 25 11.50 -2.22 -33.86
N ALA A 26 10.17 -2.28 -33.85
CA ALA A 26 9.28 -1.26 -34.43
C ALA A 26 9.00 -0.07 -33.50
N PHE A 27 9.02 -0.28 -32.17
CA PHE A 27 8.68 0.72 -31.17
C PHE A 27 9.60 0.63 -29.94
N VAL A 28 9.87 1.77 -29.31
CA VAL A 28 10.56 1.87 -28.02
C VAL A 28 9.57 2.44 -27.01
N MET A 29 9.32 1.76 -25.90
CA MET A 29 8.52 2.30 -24.80
C MET A 29 9.41 2.56 -23.59
N THR A 30 9.38 3.79 -23.08
CA THR A 30 9.96 4.17 -21.80
C THR A 30 8.90 4.07 -20.72
N MET A 31 9.29 3.58 -19.54
CA MET A 31 8.40 3.52 -18.39
C MET A 31 9.24 3.67 -17.11
N ASP A 32 8.99 4.75 -16.39
CA ASP A 32 9.58 5.03 -15.09
C ASP A 32 8.94 4.15 -14.01
N SER A 33 9.67 3.97 -12.91
CA SER A 33 9.16 3.26 -11.72
C SER A 33 7.93 3.93 -11.08
N LEU A 34 7.66 5.20 -11.41
CA LEU A 34 6.50 5.94 -10.93
C LEU A 34 5.22 5.63 -11.70
N ALA A 35 5.33 5.11 -12.93
CA ALA A 35 4.20 4.77 -13.76
C ALA A 35 3.64 3.39 -13.41
N ARG A 36 2.35 3.32 -13.10
CA ARG A 36 1.62 2.08 -12.82
C ARG A 36 0.58 1.84 -13.88
N LEU A 37 0.92 1.01 -14.87
CA LEU A 37 -0.04 0.57 -15.87
C LEU A 37 -0.93 -0.51 -15.27
N THR A 38 -2.22 -0.22 -15.18
CA THR A 38 -3.24 -1.17 -14.70
C THR A 38 -4.02 -1.81 -15.84
N ASN A 39 -3.98 -1.21 -17.03
CA ASN A 39 -4.58 -1.77 -18.24
C ASN A 39 -3.57 -2.69 -18.95
N PRO A 40 -3.81 -4.00 -19.03
CA PRO A 40 -2.89 -4.96 -19.65
C PRO A 40 -2.79 -4.79 -21.17
N ASP A 41 -3.72 -4.07 -21.81
CA ASP A 41 -3.75 -3.84 -23.24
C ASP A 41 -3.11 -2.49 -23.66
N THR A 42 -2.58 -1.70 -22.71
CA THR A 42 -1.96 -0.38 -22.98
C THR A 42 -0.97 -0.42 -24.15
N LEU A 43 -0.02 -1.35 -24.16
CA LEU A 43 0.98 -1.42 -25.22
C LEU A 43 0.34 -1.69 -26.59
N LYS A 44 -0.61 -2.64 -26.66
CA LYS A 44 -1.32 -2.97 -27.91
C LYS A 44 -2.14 -1.78 -28.40
N HIS A 45 -2.80 -1.08 -27.48
CA HIS A 45 -3.58 0.11 -27.76
C HIS A 45 -2.72 1.22 -28.38
N LEU A 46 -1.61 1.58 -27.71
CA LEU A 46 -0.71 2.64 -28.19
C LEU A 46 -0.08 2.31 -29.55
N VAL A 47 0.25 1.04 -29.82
CA VAL A 47 0.72 0.59 -31.15
C VAL A 47 -0.36 0.78 -32.22
N ARG A 48 -1.62 0.46 -31.93
CA ARG A 48 -2.75 0.64 -32.87
C ARG A 48 -3.00 2.10 -33.21
N MET A 49 -2.69 3.03 -32.30
CA MET A 49 -2.85 4.47 -32.55
C MET A 49 -1.91 4.99 -33.63
N ASN A 50 -0.86 4.24 -33.99
CA ASN A 50 0.04 4.54 -35.10
C ASN A 50 0.55 5.99 -35.07
N ARG A 51 1.14 6.38 -33.94
CA ARG A 51 1.75 7.70 -33.71
C ARG A 51 3.27 7.58 -33.55
N ASN A 52 3.97 8.62 -33.96
CA ASN A 52 5.43 8.67 -33.86
C ASN A 52 5.91 8.80 -32.41
N VAL A 53 5.23 9.59 -31.60
CA VAL A 53 5.44 9.67 -30.15
C VAL A 53 4.08 9.72 -29.46
N ILE A 54 3.82 8.82 -28.52
CA ILE A 54 2.55 8.76 -27.80
C ILE A 54 2.72 8.28 -26.36
N ALA A 55 2.04 8.92 -25.41
CA ALA A 55 1.95 8.51 -24.02
C ALA A 55 0.52 8.09 -23.67
N PRO A 56 0.33 7.03 -22.88
CA PRO A 56 -0.92 6.87 -22.14
C PRO A 56 -1.00 7.97 -21.07
N MET A 57 -2.16 8.62 -20.93
CA MET A 57 -2.36 9.60 -19.87
C MET A 57 -2.37 8.88 -18.52
N LEU A 58 -1.45 9.30 -17.64
CA LEU A 58 -1.33 8.83 -16.27
C LEU A 58 -1.43 10.02 -15.32
N THR A 59 -2.25 9.89 -14.28
CA THR A 59 -2.47 10.94 -13.28
C THR A 59 -2.16 10.42 -11.88
N ARG A 60 -1.73 11.31 -10.99
CA ARG A 60 -1.71 11.01 -9.55
C ARG A 60 -3.15 10.96 -9.06
N ILE A 61 -3.54 9.87 -8.41
CA ILE A 61 -4.93 9.62 -8.01
C ILE A 61 -5.46 10.77 -7.14
N GLY A 62 -6.60 11.33 -7.51
CA GLY A 62 -7.25 12.43 -6.79
C GLY A 62 -6.55 13.79 -6.90
N LYS A 63 -5.54 13.92 -7.77
CA LYS A 63 -4.81 15.17 -8.04
C LYS A 63 -4.84 15.48 -9.54
N LEU A 64 -4.54 16.73 -9.89
CA LEU A 64 -4.41 17.16 -11.29
C LEU A 64 -3.02 16.90 -11.89
N TRP A 65 -2.06 16.45 -11.08
CA TRP A 65 -0.71 16.15 -11.56
C TRP A 65 -0.75 14.96 -12.52
N SER A 66 -0.24 15.15 -13.73
CA SER A 66 -0.21 14.12 -14.78
C SER A 66 1.17 14.03 -15.43
N ASN A 67 1.34 13.06 -16.34
CA ASN A 67 2.57 12.83 -17.09
C ASN A 67 2.67 13.65 -18.39
N PHE A 68 1.92 14.74 -18.51
CA PHE A 68 2.00 15.67 -19.64
C PHE A 68 1.77 17.11 -19.17
N TRP A 69 2.21 18.08 -19.98
CA TRP A 69 1.83 19.49 -19.81
C TRP A 69 0.97 19.93 -20.98
N GLY A 70 -0.06 20.74 -20.71
CA GLY A 70 -0.93 21.28 -21.76
C GLY A 70 -0.34 22.47 -22.50
N ASP A 71 0.53 23.25 -21.85
CA ASP A 71 1.14 24.44 -22.44
C ASP A 71 2.54 24.72 -21.85
N LEU A 72 3.28 25.65 -22.47
CA LEU A 72 4.55 26.17 -22.01
C LEU A 72 4.49 27.68 -21.81
N ASN A 73 5.14 28.19 -20.77
CA ASN A 73 5.36 29.62 -20.61
C ASN A 73 6.48 30.12 -21.54
N ASN A 74 6.72 31.44 -21.54
CA ASN A 74 7.76 32.07 -22.37
C ASN A 74 9.19 31.56 -22.12
N ASN A 75 9.44 30.89 -20.99
CA ASN A 75 10.72 30.30 -20.64
C ASN A 75 10.78 28.79 -20.94
N GLU A 76 9.80 28.24 -21.66
CA GLU A 76 9.64 26.80 -21.95
C GLU A 76 9.46 25.89 -20.73
N TYR A 77 8.93 26.44 -19.63
CA TYR A 77 8.51 25.67 -18.45
C TYR A 77 7.00 25.50 -18.41
N TYR A 78 6.51 24.69 -17.47
CA TYR A 78 5.10 24.39 -17.26
C TYR A 78 4.20 25.64 -17.33
N ALA A 79 3.17 25.55 -18.17
CA ALA A 79 1.98 26.38 -18.11
C ALA A 79 0.73 25.50 -18.21
N GLN A 80 -0.33 25.92 -17.54
CA GLN A 80 -1.61 25.21 -17.58
C GLN A 80 -2.41 25.67 -18.80
N SER A 81 -2.71 24.76 -19.73
CA SER A 81 -3.63 25.05 -20.83
C SER A 81 -5.07 25.17 -20.34
N SER A 82 -5.91 25.84 -21.12
CA SER A 82 -7.33 26.05 -20.80
C SER A 82 -8.14 24.74 -20.73
N ASP A 83 -7.73 23.72 -21.48
CA ASP A 83 -8.36 22.40 -21.57
C ASP A 83 -7.73 21.34 -20.66
N TYR A 84 -6.61 21.64 -19.99
CA TYR A 84 -5.85 20.68 -19.18
C TYR A 84 -6.70 19.93 -18.15
N VAL A 85 -7.55 20.67 -17.41
CA VAL A 85 -8.41 20.10 -16.35
C VAL A 85 -9.47 19.18 -16.94
N ASP A 86 -9.98 19.49 -18.13
CA ASP A 86 -11.01 18.69 -18.78
C ASP A 86 -10.42 17.42 -19.40
N ILE A 87 -9.19 17.47 -19.92
CA ILE A 87 -8.44 16.30 -20.39
C ILE A 87 -8.11 15.36 -19.21
N VAL A 88 -7.52 15.89 -18.13
CA VAL A 88 -7.10 15.11 -16.94
C VAL A 88 -8.28 14.43 -16.25
N ASN A 89 -9.43 15.10 -16.18
CA ASN A 89 -10.65 14.55 -15.56
C ASN A 89 -11.51 13.74 -16.54
N TYR A 90 -11.01 13.40 -17.73
CA TYR A 90 -11.74 12.65 -18.76
C TYR A 90 -13.09 13.28 -19.18
N LYS A 91 -13.25 14.60 -19.01
CA LYS A 91 -14.42 15.33 -19.54
C LYS A 91 -14.31 15.49 -21.06
N GLN A 92 -13.08 15.63 -21.56
CA GLN A 92 -12.76 15.56 -22.97
C GLN A 92 -11.79 14.41 -23.20
N THR A 93 -12.13 13.49 -24.09
CA THR A 93 -11.33 12.30 -24.38
C THR A 93 -10.87 12.30 -25.85
N GLY A 94 -9.65 11.86 -26.09
CA GLY A 94 -9.02 11.92 -27.41
C GLY A 94 -7.51 11.66 -27.36
N ILE A 95 -6.87 11.99 -28.48
CA ILE A 95 -5.41 11.99 -28.63
C ILE A 95 -4.98 13.43 -28.84
N TRP A 96 -4.23 13.97 -27.90
CA TRP A 96 -3.95 15.39 -27.79
C TRP A 96 -2.49 15.67 -28.13
N ASN A 97 -2.23 16.61 -29.03
CA ASN A 97 -0.88 17.09 -29.27
C ASN A 97 -0.47 18.04 -28.14
N VAL A 98 0.59 17.72 -27.43
CA VAL A 98 1.01 18.41 -26.20
C VAL A 98 2.48 18.82 -26.28
N PRO A 99 2.94 19.85 -25.57
CA PRO A 99 4.33 20.26 -25.62
C PRO A 99 5.28 19.35 -24.83
N PHE A 100 4.81 18.56 -23.86
CA PHE A 100 5.67 17.81 -22.95
C PHE A 100 5.03 16.49 -22.51
N LEU A 101 5.86 15.44 -22.44
CA LEU A 101 5.52 14.12 -21.89
C LEU A 101 6.59 13.68 -20.89
N SER A 102 6.19 12.91 -19.88
CA SER A 102 7.08 12.28 -18.90
C SER A 102 6.64 10.88 -18.53
N ASN A 103 7.46 10.17 -17.75
CA ASN A 103 7.18 8.91 -17.04
C ASN A 103 6.81 7.66 -17.83
N CYS A 104 6.02 7.76 -18.90
CA CYS A 104 5.61 6.62 -19.71
C CYS A 104 5.24 7.11 -21.10
N TYR A 105 6.05 6.80 -22.12
CA TYR A 105 5.79 7.19 -23.49
C TYR A 105 6.45 6.23 -24.48
N MET A 106 5.90 6.16 -25.69
CA MET A 106 6.33 5.25 -26.74
C MET A 106 6.74 6.03 -27.99
N PHE A 107 7.85 5.62 -28.59
CA PHE A 107 8.39 6.10 -29.85
C PHE A 107 8.22 5.06 -30.94
N SER A 108 7.92 5.50 -32.17
CA SER A 108 8.19 4.70 -33.36
C SER A 108 9.70 4.58 -33.59
N ARG A 109 10.15 3.51 -34.24
CA ARG A 109 11.55 3.34 -34.67
C ARG A 109 12.05 4.56 -35.46
N TRP A 110 11.21 5.11 -36.33
CA TRP A 110 11.52 6.31 -37.10
C TRP A 110 11.80 7.51 -36.19
N ALA A 111 10.91 7.79 -35.23
CA ALA A 111 11.07 8.90 -34.30
C ALA A 111 12.33 8.73 -33.44
N ALA A 112 12.56 7.53 -32.90
CA ALA A 112 13.75 7.23 -32.11
C ALA A 112 15.05 7.50 -32.91
N ARG A 113 15.13 7.09 -34.18
CA ARG A 113 16.29 7.37 -35.05
C ARG A 113 16.56 8.85 -35.28
N GLN A 114 15.52 9.69 -35.27
CA GLN A 114 15.70 11.14 -35.39
C GLN A 114 16.39 11.75 -34.15
N LEU A 115 16.19 11.13 -32.98
CA LEU A 115 16.62 11.65 -31.68
C LEU A 115 18.02 11.15 -31.27
N VAL A 116 18.35 9.89 -31.57
CA VAL A 116 19.57 9.18 -31.11
C VAL A 116 20.85 10.01 -31.16
N ASN A 117 21.13 10.66 -32.29
CA ASN A 117 22.37 11.42 -32.50
C ASN A 117 22.38 12.81 -31.84
N HIS A 118 21.26 13.23 -31.25
CA HIS A 118 21.04 14.59 -30.74
C HIS A 118 20.66 14.62 -29.26
N LEU A 119 20.67 13.47 -28.59
CA LEU A 119 20.33 13.41 -27.19
C LEU A 119 21.39 14.12 -26.34
N PRO A 120 20.96 14.89 -25.32
CA PRO A 120 21.90 15.54 -24.41
C PRO A 120 22.75 14.48 -23.72
N LYS A 121 24.06 14.71 -23.63
CA LYS A 121 24.97 13.80 -22.90
C LYS A 121 24.66 13.79 -21.41
N GLU A 122 24.28 14.93 -20.83
CA GLU A 122 23.84 15.07 -19.44
C GLU A 122 22.82 16.21 -19.37
N ASP A 123 21.59 15.92 -18.97
CA ASP A 123 20.57 16.91 -18.66
C ASP A 123 19.85 16.49 -17.38
N PRO A 124 19.78 17.34 -16.33
CA PRO A 124 19.09 17.02 -15.09
C PRO A 124 17.58 16.81 -15.29
N PHE A 125 17.01 17.28 -16.42
CA PHE A 125 15.61 17.15 -16.79
C PHE A 125 15.47 16.44 -18.14
N ALA A 126 15.87 15.17 -18.19
CA ALA A 126 15.87 14.36 -19.41
C ALA A 126 14.55 14.40 -20.19
N ASP A 127 13.40 14.31 -19.52
CA ASP A 127 12.08 14.39 -20.16
C ASP A 127 11.83 15.75 -20.84
N MET A 128 12.27 16.86 -20.23
CA MET A 128 12.14 18.20 -20.81
C MET A 128 13.06 18.32 -22.03
N ALA A 129 14.28 17.82 -21.92
CA ALA A 129 15.26 17.86 -23.00
C ALA A 129 14.81 17.02 -24.20
N ILE A 130 14.29 15.81 -23.96
CA ILE A 130 13.73 14.92 -24.98
C ILE A 130 12.51 15.58 -25.63
N SER A 131 11.56 16.08 -24.84
CA SER A 131 10.36 16.76 -25.36
C SER A 131 10.75 17.97 -26.22
N ARG A 132 11.71 18.79 -25.77
CA ARG A 132 12.22 19.93 -26.54
C ARG A 132 12.85 19.50 -27.86
N LEU A 133 13.71 18.49 -27.84
CA LEU A 133 14.36 17.97 -29.05
C LEU A 133 13.35 17.42 -30.08
N ILE A 134 12.27 16.79 -29.60
CA ILE A 134 11.18 16.29 -30.46
C ILE A 134 10.44 17.47 -31.12
N ARG A 135 10.14 18.53 -30.37
CA ARG A 135 9.53 19.76 -30.91
C ARG A 135 10.45 20.46 -31.92
N GLU A 136 11.75 20.57 -31.64
CA GLU A 136 12.75 21.16 -32.56
C GLU A 136 12.82 20.43 -33.91
N LYS A 137 12.49 19.14 -33.93
CA LYS A 137 12.40 18.32 -35.15
C LYS A 137 11.01 18.33 -35.80
N ASN A 138 10.10 19.17 -35.32
CA ASN A 138 8.71 19.27 -35.78
C ASN A 138 7.95 17.93 -35.70
N ILE A 139 8.25 17.13 -34.67
CA ILE A 139 7.54 15.89 -34.39
C ILE A 139 6.52 16.19 -33.28
N PHE A 140 5.27 15.75 -33.46
CA PHE A 140 4.24 15.89 -32.44
C PHE A 140 4.41 14.88 -31.30
N LEU A 141 4.16 15.36 -30.09
CA LEU A 141 4.06 14.55 -28.88
C LEU A 141 2.58 14.35 -28.58
N PHE A 142 2.12 13.12 -28.52
CA PHE A 142 0.71 12.84 -28.25
C PHE A 142 0.50 12.28 -26.84
N VAL A 143 -0.57 12.71 -26.16
CA VAL A 143 -1.09 12.02 -24.98
C VAL A 143 -2.48 11.46 -25.29
N ASP A 144 -2.72 10.22 -24.90
CA ASP A 144 -3.96 9.48 -25.12
C ASP A 144 -4.71 9.33 -23.79
N ASN A 145 -5.95 9.83 -23.73
CA ASN A 145 -6.85 9.62 -22.60
C ASN A 145 -8.18 8.97 -23.03
N GLN A 146 -8.19 8.22 -24.13
CA GLN A 146 -9.36 7.49 -24.60
C GLN A 146 -9.71 6.29 -23.70
N GLU A 147 -8.72 5.74 -22.98
CA GLU A 147 -8.91 4.68 -21.99
C GLU A 147 -8.29 5.05 -20.63
N SER A 148 -8.67 4.30 -19.59
CA SER A 148 -7.94 4.32 -18.33
C SER A 148 -6.75 3.37 -18.43
N PHE A 149 -5.54 3.93 -18.50
CA PHE A 149 -4.32 3.14 -18.67
C PHE A 149 -3.64 2.75 -17.35
N GLY A 150 -3.84 3.57 -16.32
CA GLY A 150 -3.09 3.45 -15.07
C GLY A 150 -3.08 4.73 -14.26
N HIS A 151 -2.09 4.85 -13.38
CA HIS A 151 -1.87 6.02 -12.53
C HIS A 151 -0.39 6.26 -12.26
N LEU A 152 -0.08 7.42 -11.67
CA LEU A 152 1.24 7.75 -11.13
C LEU A 152 1.23 7.56 -9.61
N VAL A 153 2.26 6.90 -9.08
CA VAL A 153 2.51 6.91 -7.62
C VAL A 153 3.11 8.25 -7.20
N ASN A 154 2.89 8.62 -5.95
CA ASN A 154 3.43 9.82 -5.32
C ASN A 154 4.73 9.49 -4.57
N PRO A 155 5.92 9.91 -5.05
CA PRO A 155 7.19 9.68 -4.37
C PRO A 155 7.58 10.79 -3.39
N ASP A 156 6.84 11.91 -3.33
CA ASP A 156 7.29 13.17 -2.73
C ASP A 156 7.79 13.04 -1.27
N THR A 157 7.18 12.12 -0.52
CA THR A 157 7.44 11.85 0.91
C THR A 157 7.95 10.43 1.16
N TYR A 158 8.31 9.69 0.10
CA TYR A 158 8.77 8.30 0.22
C TYR A 158 10.15 8.25 0.88
N LYS A 159 10.25 7.49 1.97
CA LYS A 159 11.49 7.33 2.74
C LYS A 159 12.03 5.92 2.54
N LEU A 160 13.36 5.76 2.64
CA LEU A 160 14.08 4.49 2.55
C LEU A 160 14.71 4.13 3.91
N LEU A 161 13.95 4.31 4.99
CA LEU A 161 14.42 4.18 6.37
C LEU A 161 14.02 2.84 7.02
N HIS A 162 13.13 2.09 6.38
CA HIS A 162 12.53 0.87 6.91
C HIS A 162 12.89 -0.33 6.02
N LEU A 163 12.81 -1.54 6.57
CA LEU A 163 12.97 -2.76 5.77
C LEU A 163 11.84 -2.85 4.73
N HIS A 164 10.61 -2.50 5.13
CA HIS A 164 9.44 -2.49 4.28
C HIS A 164 8.80 -1.08 4.20
N ASN A 165 9.46 -0.15 3.51
CA ASN A 165 9.03 1.25 3.37
C ASN A 165 7.58 1.44 2.92
N ASP A 166 7.07 0.53 2.09
CA ASP A 166 5.68 0.57 1.62
C ASP A 166 4.65 0.48 2.76
N LEU A 167 4.98 -0.09 3.93
CA LEU A 167 4.08 -0.09 5.09
C LEU A 167 3.65 1.32 5.52
N TRP A 168 4.50 2.33 5.29
CA TRP A 168 4.23 3.74 5.61
C TRP A 168 3.47 4.50 4.52
N GLN A 169 3.09 3.85 3.42
CA GLN A 169 2.54 4.52 2.23
C GLN A 169 1.02 4.66 2.18
N ILE A 170 0.29 4.34 3.26
CA ILE A 170 -1.18 4.40 3.28
C ILE A 170 -1.74 5.82 3.02
N PHE A 171 -0.97 6.87 3.27
CA PHE A 171 -1.39 8.25 3.06
C PHE A 171 -1.08 8.75 1.65
N ASP A 172 0.12 8.47 1.15
CA ASP A 172 0.61 9.00 -0.12
C ASP A 172 0.15 8.19 -1.32
N ASN A 173 0.07 6.86 -1.16
CA ASN A 173 -0.30 5.90 -2.19
C ASN A 173 -1.37 4.92 -1.69
N PRO A 174 -2.55 5.42 -1.24
CA PRO A 174 -3.56 4.62 -0.54
C PRO A 174 -4.10 3.45 -1.37
N ARG A 175 -4.21 3.61 -2.70
CA ARG A 175 -4.74 2.55 -3.59
C ARG A 175 -3.75 1.40 -3.73
N ASP A 176 -2.48 1.70 -4.00
CA ASP A 176 -1.42 0.70 -4.10
C ASP A 176 -1.19 0.01 -2.74
N TRP A 177 -1.24 0.78 -1.65
CA TRP A 177 -1.16 0.25 -0.29
C TRP A 177 -2.30 -0.72 0.01
N GLU A 178 -3.54 -0.35 -0.31
CA GLU A 178 -4.74 -1.18 -0.13
C GLU A 178 -4.62 -2.50 -0.91
N GLN A 179 -4.28 -2.42 -2.19
CA GLN A 179 -4.10 -3.61 -3.04
C GLN A 179 -3.02 -4.55 -2.51
N LYS A 180 -1.97 -4.01 -1.90
CA LYS A 180 -0.85 -4.80 -1.37
C LYS A 180 -1.15 -5.40 0.01
N TYR A 181 -1.80 -4.65 0.89
CA TYR A 181 -1.83 -4.94 2.33
C TYR A 181 -3.21 -5.25 2.92
N ILE A 182 -4.30 -4.95 2.22
CA ILE A 182 -5.63 -5.39 2.64
C ILE A 182 -5.92 -6.77 2.10
N HIS A 183 -6.59 -7.60 2.90
CA HIS A 183 -6.93 -8.96 2.49
C HIS A 183 -7.79 -8.95 1.21
N PRO A 184 -7.52 -9.79 0.20
CA PRO A 184 -8.28 -9.78 -1.06
C PRO A 184 -9.80 -9.96 -0.90
N ASP A 185 -10.21 -10.72 0.12
CA ASP A 185 -11.62 -10.95 0.45
C ASP A 185 -12.25 -9.89 1.37
N TYR A 186 -11.50 -8.89 1.85
CA TYR A 186 -12.03 -7.86 2.76
C TYR A 186 -13.25 -7.14 2.17
N PHE A 187 -13.19 -6.72 0.91
CA PHE A 187 -14.30 -6.00 0.27
C PHE A 187 -15.53 -6.87 0.01
N LYS A 188 -15.43 -8.20 0.17
CA LYS A 188 -16.60 -9.08 0.13
C LYS A 188 -17.42 -8.92 1.42
N CYS A 189 -16.74 -8.83 2.58
CA CYS A 189 -17.43 -8.74 3.87
C CYS A 189 -17.97 -7.34 4.20
N THR A 190 -17.56 -6.28 3.49
CA THR A 190 -18.16 -4.94 3.67
C THR A 190 -19.62 -4.86 3.22
N ASN A 191 -20.08 -5.81 2.42
CA ASN A 191 -21.47 -5.91 1.96
C ASN A 191 -22.29 -6.95 2.73
N TYR A 192 -21.69 -7.59 3.74
CA TYR A 192 -22.38 -8.58 4.55
C TYR A 192 -23.40 -7.92 5.47
N THR A 193 -24.50 -8.63 5.69
CA THR A 193 -25.37 -8.46 6.85
C THR A 193 -24.74 -9.12 8.08
N LEU A 194 -25.22 -8.77 9.27
CA LEU A 194 -24.75 -9.37 10.52
C LEU A 194 -24.74 -10.91 10.49
N ALA A 195 -25.77 -11.52 9.89
CA ALA A 195 -25.94 -12.97 9.82
C ALA A 195 -24.92 -13.69 8.91
N GLU A 196 -24.26 -12.96 8.02
CA GLU A 196 -23.25 -13.52 7.11
C GLU A 196 -21.85 -13.54 7.72
N PHE A 197 -21.61 -12.80 8.82
CA PHE A 197 -20.33 -12.85 9.52
C PHE A 197 -20.17 -14.16 10.28
N GLU A 198 -18.99 -14.77 10.15
CA GLU A 198 -18.62 -15.91 10.98
C GLU A 198 -18.53 -15.47 12.45
N GLN A 199 -19.23 -16.19 13.32
CA GLN A 199 -19.29 -15.92 14.75
C GLN A 199 -18.83 -17.17 15.53
N PRO A 200 -17.50 -17.45 15.61
CA PRO A 200 -17.00 -18.68 16.22
C PRO A 200 -17.32 -18.83 17.71
N CYS A 201 -17.55 -17.73 18.43
CA CYS A 201 -18.07 -17.69 19.79
C CYS A 201 -19.15 -16.60 19.90
N PRO A 202 -20.08 -16.66 20.87
CA PRO A 202 -21.09 -15.61 21.05
C PRO A 202 -20.47 -14.22 21.12
N ASP A 203 -20.94 -13.30 20.29
CA ASP A 203 -20.46 -11.91 20.14
C ASP A 203 -18.95 -11.76 19.83
N VAL A 204 -18.34 -12.81 19.27
CA VAL A 204 -16.99 -12.80 18.71
C VAL A 204 -17.11 -13.03 17.21
N PHE A 205 -16.93 -11.97 16.41
CA PHE A 205 -17.01 -12.05 14.95
C PHE A 205 -15.63 -12.21 14.34
N TRP A 206 -15.57 -12.83 13.16
CA TRP A 206 -14.32 -13.16 12.50
C TRP A 206 -14.37 -12.78 11.02
N PHE A 207 -13.41 -11.97 10.56
CA PHE A 207 -13.41 -11.44 9.20
C PHE A 207 -11.98 -11.26 8.65
N PRO A 208 -11.78 -11.34 7.33
CA PRO A 208 -10.49 -11.06 6.71
C PRO A 208 -10.18 -9.56 6.76
N LEU A 209 -8.97 -9.16 7.15
CA LEU A 209 -8.59 -7.74 7.22
C LEU A 209 -7.26 -7.45 6.51
N LEU A 210 -6.19 -8.14 6.89
CA LEU A 210 -4.84 -7.88 6.39
C LEU A 210 -4.39 -8.98 5.43
N SER A 211 -3.60 -8.64 4.42
CA SER A 211 -3.04 -9.62 3.49
C SER A 211 -1.90 -10.41 4.13
N GLU A 212 -1.59 -11.59 3.59
CA GLU A 212 -0.41 -12.36 4.01
C GLU A 212 0.88 -11.54 3.86
N ARG A 213 0.95 -10.66 2.85
CA ARG A 213 2.09 -9.77 2.64
C ARG A 213 2.23 -8.76 3.77
N PHE A 214 1.14 -8.14 4.21
CA PHE A 214 1.17 -7.23 5.36
C PHE A 214 1.69 -7.97 6.60
N CYS A 215 1.11 -9.15 6.87
CA CYS A 215 1.47 -9.91 8.06
C CYS A 215 2.95 -10.31 8.07
N LYS A 216 3.50 -10.69 6.92
CA LYS A 216 4.93 -10.95 6.77
C LYS A 216 5.76 -9.70 7.03
N ASP A 217 5.45 -8.60 6.32
CA ASP A 217 6.26 -7.39 6.35
C ASP A 217 6.30 -6.76 7.74
N ILE A 218 5.18 -6.75 8.48
CA ILE A 218 5.16 -6.21 9.84
C ILE A 218 5.94 -7.09 10.83
N ILE A 219 5.90 -8.43 10.67
CA ILE A 219 6.72 -9.32 11.51
C ILE A 219 8.21 -9.08 11.25
N GLU A 220 8.63 -9.03 9.98
CA GLU A 220 10.02 -8.80 9.58
C GLU A 220 10.53 -7.45 10.10
N GLU A 221 9.74 -6.38 10.00
CA GLU A 221 10.08 -5.05 10.52
C GLU A 221 10.27 -5.05 12.05
N LEU A 222 9.36 -5.70 12.80
CA LEU A 222 9.42 -5.75 14.25
C LEU A 222 10.57 -6.62 14.79
N GLU A 223 10.86 -7.73 14.12
CA GLU A 223 12.01 -8.56 14.48
C GLU A 223 13.34 -7.85 14.20
N VAL A 224 13.43 -7.03 13.14
CA VAL A 224 14.61 -6.18 12.88
C VAL A 224 14.72 -5.04 13.89
N ALA A 225 13.60 -4.40 14.26
CA ALA A 225 13.61 -3.37 15.29
C ALA A 225 14.09 -3.91 16.64
N ALA A 226 13.77 -5.17 16.96
CA ALA A 226 14.17 -5.88 18.17
C ALA A 226 13.81 -5.15 19.48
N GLN A 227 12.72 -4.36 19.47
CA GLN A 227 12.24 -3.56 20.61
C GLN A 227 11.08 -4.25 21.35
N TRP A 228 11.21 -5.56 21.56
CA TRP A 228 10.24 -6.35 22.31
C TRP A 228 10.30 -5.99 23.80
N SER A 229 9.13 -5.91 24.44
CA SER A 229 9.03 -5.73 25.88
C SER A 229 9.61 -6.94 26.62
N THR A 230 9.82 -6.79 27.93
CA THR A 230 10.28 -7.88 28.79
C THR A 230 9.16 -8.78 29.29
N GLY A 231 7.89 -8.45 29.03
CA GLY A 231 6.74 -9.14 29.62
C GLY A 231 6.60 -8.94 31.14
N SER A 232 7.20 -7.86 31.68
CA SER A 232 7.10 -7.47 33.08
C SER A 232 5.89 -6.58 33.33
N ASN A 233 5.32 -6.62 34.55
CA ASN A 233 4.24 -5.70 34.94
C ASN A 233 4.70 -4.23 35.00
N ILE A 234 6.00 -3.97 34.96
CA ILE A 234 6.53 -2.61 34.91
C ILE A 234 6.87 -2.29 33.45
N ASP A 235 6.07 -1.42 32.84
CA ASP A 235 6.26 -0.98 31.47
C ASP A 235 6.34 0.56 31.42
N PRO A 236 7.55 1.13 31.30
CA PRO A 236 7.73 2.58 31.25
C PRO A 236 7.14 3.22 29.98
N ARG A 237 6.74 2.43 28.98
CA ARG A 237 6.09 2.91 27.75
C ARG A 237 4.62 3.30 27.97
N LEU A 238 3.99 2.78 29.03
CA LEU A 238 2.59 3.03 29.35
C LEU A 238 2.40 4.25 30.26
N GLU A 239 1.31 4.99 30.06
CA GLU A 239 0.89 6.05 30.99
C GLU A 239 0.57 5.41 32.35
N GLY A 240 1.45 5.63 33.35
CA GLY A 240 1.34 5.05 34.68
C GLY A 240 2.36 3.94 34.99
N GLY A 241 3.14 3.48 34.01
CA GLY A 241 4.29 2.60 34.23
C GLY A 241 3.98 1.16 34.64
N TYR A 242 2.69 0.78 34.71
CA TYR A 242 2.25 -0.52 35.21
C TYR A 242 1.25 -1.19 34.26
N GLU A 243 1.57 -2.41 33.85
CA GLU A 243 0.73 -3.25 33.02
C GLU A 243 0.12 -4.37 33.86
N ASN A 244 -1.20 -4.40 33.97
CA ASN A 244 -1.89 -5.39 34.80
C ASN A 244 -1.71 -6.81 34.27
N VAL A 245 -1.54 -6.99 32.96
CA VAL A 245 -1.47 -8.29 32.30
C VAL A 245 -0.42 -8.20 31.19
N PRO A 246 0.87 -8.33 31.52
CA PRO A 246 1.93 -7.98 30.59
C PRO A 246 2.10 -8.99 29.47
N THR A 247 2.47 -8.49 28.30
CA THR A 247 2.84 -9.27 27.13
C THR A 247 4.22 -8.91 26.61
N ILE A 248 4.94 -9.88 26.03
CA ILE A 248 6.13 -9.60 25.21
C ILE A 248 5.66 -9.04 23.88
N ASP A 249 5.75 -7.73 23.74
CA ASP A 249 5.15 -6.99 22.64
C ASP A 249 5.96 -5.78 22.18
N THR A 250 5.57 -5.26 21.02
CA THR A 250 6.02 -3.97 20.52
C THR A 250 4.82 -3.13 20.10
N HIS A 251 4.72 -1.93 20.66
CA HIS A 251 3.68 -0.96 20.33
C HIS A 251 3.99 -0.25 19.01
N MET A 252 2.95 0.05 18.22
CA MET A 252 3.12 0.72 16.92
C MET A 252 3.70 2.14 17.04
N ARG A 253 3.59 2.78 18.21
CA ARG A 253 4.27 4.05 18.51
C ARG A 253 5.79 3.93 18.56
N GLN A 254 6.32 2.76 18.92
CA GLN A 254 7.77 2.55 18.99
C GLN A 254 8.44 2.57 17.61
N ILE A 255 7.65 2.34 16.55
CA ILE A 255 8.10 2.35 15.17
C ILE A 255 7.44 3.48 14.36
N ASP A 256 6.89 4.51 15.01
CA ASP A 256 6.22 5.64 14.35
C ASP A 256 5.12 5.22 13.34
N TRP A 257 4.36 4.18 13.67
CA TRP A 257 3.34 3.59 12.79
C TRP A 257 1.90 3.69 13.34
N GLU A 258 1.72 4.31 14.51
CA GLU A 258 0.38 4.52 15.11
C GLU A 258 -0.57 5.33 14.20
N PRO A 259 -0.18 6.46 13.59
CA PRO A 259 -1.07 7.20 12.69
C PRO A 259 -1.54 6.37 11.49
N HIS A 260 -0.67 5.52 10.94
CA HIS A 260 -0.97 4.63 9.83
C HIS A 260 -2.00 3.58 10.23
N TRP A 261 -1.85 3.00 11.42
CA TRP A 261 -2.82 2.07 11.96
C TRP A 261 -4.16 2.74 12.25
N MET A 262 -4.17 3.96 12.79
CA MET A 262 -5.40 4.75 12.97
C MET A 262 -6.15 4.96 11.65
N ARG A 263 -5.42 5.17 10.54
CA ARG A 263 -6.02 5.24 9.20
C ARG A 263 -6.63 3.90 8.77
N VAL A 264 -6.03 2.77 9.15
CA VAL A 264 -6.59 1.43 8.91
C VAL A 264 -7.87 1.23 9.70
N LEU A 265 -7.89 1.60 11.00
CA LEU A 265 -9.09 1.50 11.84
C LEU A 265 -10.25 2.29 11.25
N GLU A 266 -10.04 3.56 10.93
CA GLU A 266 -11.10 4.43 10.39
C GLU A 266 -11.60 3.93 9.03
N LYS A 267 -10.69 3.54 8.13
CA LYS A 267 -11.06 3.18 6.76
C LYS A 267 -11.65 1.77 6.64
N TYR A 268 -11.09 0.80 7.38
CA TYR A 268 -11.40 -0.62 7.16
C TYR A 268 -12.10 -1.30 8.34
N VAL A 269 -11.87 -0.86 9.58
CA VAL A 269 -12.53 -1.46 10.74
C VAL A 269 -13.87 -0.81 11.02
N ARG A 270 -13.96 0.53 10.93
CA ARG A 270 -15.21 1.27 11.17
C ARG A 270 -16.40 0.76 10.34
N PRO A 271 -16.28 0.44 9.03
CA PRO A 271 -17.40 -0.11 8.28
C PRO A 271 -17.89 -1.46 8.85
N ILE A 272 -16.96 -2.33 9.25
CA ILE A 272 -17.28 -3.64 9.85
C ILE A 272 -17.92 -3.48 11.22
N GLN A 273 -17.38 -2.58 12.06
CA GLN A 273 -17.89 -2.32 13.41
C GLN A 273 -19.37 -1.94 13.39
N LYS A 274 -19.79 -1.12 12.40
CA LYS A 274 -21.18 -0.65 12.27
C LYS A 274 -22.15 -1.76 11.94
N ILE A 275 -21.66 -2.82 11.29
CA ILE A 275 -22.45 -4.00 10.94
C ILE A 275 -22.53 -4.94 12.14
N VAL A 276 -21.39 -5.28 12.74
CA VAL A 276 -21.32 -6.30 13.81
C VAL A 276 -21.83 -5.80 15.17
N PHE A 277 -21.76 -4.49 15.42
CA PHE A 277 -22.28 -3.83 16.61
C PHE A 277 -23.33 -2.81 16.21
N GLU A 278 -24.50 -3.29 15.78
CA GLU A 278 -25.62 -2.44 15.38
C GLU A 278 -25.93 -1.39 16.48
N GLY A 279 -26.00 -0.12 16.08
CA GLY A 279 -26.19 1.01 16.99
C GLY A 279 -24.90 1.65 17.52
N TYR A 280 -23.72 1.08 17.24
CA TYR A 280 -22.42 1.65 17.61
C TYR A 280 -21.75 2.41 16.45
N ASP A 281 -21.73 3.75 16.50
CA ASP A 281 -21.17 4.62 15.44
C ASP A 281 -20.00 5.51 15.92
N GLU A 282 -19.47 5.26 17.11
CA GLU A 282 -18.30 6.02 17.57
C GLU A 282 -17.09 5.73 16.67
N ALA A 283 -16.40 6.78 16.20
CA ALA A 283 -15.22 6.60 15.38
C ALA A 283 -14.15 5.80 16.17
N PRO A 284 -13.51 4.78 15.57
CA PRO A 284 -12.54 3.96 16.27
C PRO A 284 -11.30 4.78 16.61
N THR A 285 -10.98 4.84 17.89
CA THR A 285 -9.75 5.40 18.44
C THR A 285 -9.00 4.33 19.22
N ALA A 286 -7.68 4.32 19.17
CA ALA A 286 -6.90 3.34 19.92
C ALA A 286 -5.54 3.90 20.31
N ARG A 287 -5.21 3.78 21.60
CA ARG A 287 -3.86 4.06 22.12
C ARG A 287 -3.03 2.79 22.27
N MET A 288 -3.67 1.64 22.48
CA MET A 288 -2.97 0.37 22.68
C MET A 288 -3.05 -0.43 21.38
N ASN A 289 -2.04 -0.23 20.53
CA ASN A 289 -1.86 -0.90 19.25
C ASN A 289 -0.51 -1.61 19.27
N PHE A 290 -0.50 -2.93 19.35
CA PHE A 290 0.73 -3.67 19.60
C PHE A 290 0.71 -5.06 18.99
N VAL A 291 1.88 -5.54 18.61
CA VAL A 291 2.08 -6.92 18.18
C VAL A 291 2.67 -7.71 19.33
N VAL A 292 2.01 -8.82 19.68
CA VAL A 292 2.46 -9.74 20.72
C VAL A 292 3.16 -10.92 20.08
N ARG A 293 4.24 -11.39 20.71
CA ARG A 293 4.97 -12.60 20.33
C ARG A 293 4.90 -13.63 21.44
N TYR A 294 4.34 -14.80 21.12
CA TYR A 294 4.33 -15.94 22.03
C TYR A 294 5.34 -17.00 21.60
N LYS A 295 6.20 -17.43 22.54
CA LYS A 295 7.16 -18.52 22.36
C LYS A 295 7.14 -19.49 23.55
N PRO A 296 7.40 -20.79 23.35
CA PRO A 296 7.46 -21.78 24.43
C PRO A 296 8.47 -21.46 25.55
N ASP A 297 9.61 -20.89 25.17
CA ASP A 297 10.78 -20.56 26.00
C ASP A 297 10.77 -19.13 26.57
N GLU A 298 9.85 -18.28 26.09
CA GLU A 298 9.59 -16.94 26.61
C GLU A 298 8.18 -16.92 27.25
N GLN A 299 7.32 -16.00 26.85
CA GLN A 299 5.91 -15.99 27.21
C GLN A 299 5.11 -16.86 26.24
N HIS A 300 4.50 -17.94 26.72
CA HIS A 300 3.78 -18.91 25.89
C HIS A 300 2.25 -18.83 25.98
N SER A 301 1.71 -18.09 26.95
CA SER A 301 0.27 -17.96 27.20
C SER A 301 -0.04 -16.62 27.85
N LEU A 302 -1.33 -16.28 27.91
CA LEU A 302 -1.80 -15.10 28.62
C LEU A 302 -2.96 -15.50 29.55
N ARG A 303 -2.85 -15.12 30.82
CA ARG A 303 -3.84 -15.47 31.86
C ARG A 303 -5.22 -14.85 31.56
N PRO A 304 -6.32 -15.36 32.15
CA PRO A 304 -7.64 -14.75 32.01
C PRO A 304 -7.67 -13.28 32.40
N HIS A 305 -8.25 -12.43 31.54
CA HIS A 305 -8.36 -10.99 31.76
C HIS A 305 -9.50 -10.36 30.94
N HIS A 306 -9.75 -9.08 31.22
CA HIS A 306 -10.53 -8.18 30.37
C HIS A 306 -9.60 -7.16 29.72
N ASP A 307 -9.99 -6.69 28.55
CA ASP A 307 -9.29 -5.62 27.87
C ASP A 307 -9.82 -4.26 28.32
N ALA A 308 -8.93 -3.27 28.37
CA ALA A 308 -9.29 -1.88 28.58
C ALA A 308 -9.80 -1.27 27.26
N SER A 309 -10.90 -1.79 26.73
CA SER A 309 -11.49 -1.40 25.45
C SER A 309 -13.02 -1.52 25.48
N THR A 310 -13.69 -0.77 24.60
CA THR A 310 -15.09 -1.07 24.25
C THR A 310 -15.13 -2.39 23.49
N TYR A 311 -14.31 -2.50 22.43
CA TYR A 311 -14.06 -3.74 21.72
C TYR A 311 -12.58 -3.90 21.36
N THR A 312 -12.16 -5.14 21.18
CA THR A 312 -10.78 -5.51 20.85
C THR A 312 -10.73 -6.13 19.47
N LEU A 313 -9.69 -5.79 18.71
CA LEU A 313 -9.27 -6.53 17.53
C LEU A 313 -8.12 -7.47 17.90
N ASN A 314 -8.17 -8.71 17.42
CA ASN A 314 -7.10 -9.68 17.57
C ASN A 314 -6.86 -10.37 16.22
N ILE A 315 -5.77 -9.96 15.56
CA ILE A 315 -5.45 -10.35 14.19
C ILE A 315 -4.30 -11.34 14.21
N ALA A 316 -4.48 -12.51 13.59
CA ALA A 316 -3.40 -13.48 13.47
C ALA A 316 -2.42 -13.07 12.36
N LEU A 317 -1.12 -13.02 12.68
CA LEU A 317 -0.10 -12.60 11.71
C LEU A 317 0.66 -13.78 11.08
N ASN A 318 0.59 -14.98 11.64
CA ASN A 318 1.22 -16.16 11.05
C ASN A 318 0.39 -17.44 11.23
N ARG A 319 0.83 -18.54 10.61
CA ARG A 319 -0.01 -19.70 10.31
C ARG A 319 0.10 -20.78 11.40
N PRO A 320 -1.04 -21.19 11.99
CA PRO A 320 -1.07 -22.32 12.91
C PRO A 320 -0.75 -23.63 12.18
N GLY A 321 0.01 -24.51 12.82
CA GLY A 321 0.44 -25.80 12.28
C GLY A 321 1.68 -25.73 11.38
N TYR A 322 2.07 -24.54 10.91
CA TYR A 322 3.28 -24.32 10.11
C TYR A 322 4.31 -23.49 10.89
N ASP A 323 3.91 -22.30 11.33
CA ASP A 323 4.82 -21.35 11.98
C ASP A 323 4.80 -21.53 13.53
N TYR A 324 3.71 -22.08 14.08
CA TYR A 324 3.58 -22.45 15.49
C TYR A 324 2.58 -23.59 15.74
N GLN A 325 2.66 -24.22 16.91
CA GLN A 325 1.67 -25.19 17.41
C GLN A 325 1.01 -24.72 18.71
N GLY A 326 -0.22 -25.18 18.96
CA GLY A 326 -1.04 -24.68 20.07
C GLY A 326 -1.61 -23.29 19.79
N GLY A 327 -1.76 -22.49 20.84
CA GLY A 327 -2.28 -21.12 20.74
C GLY A 327 -3.79 -21.04 20.52
N GLY A 328 -4.25 -19.82 20.26
CA GLY A 328 -5.67 -19.46 20.17
C GLY A 328 -6.10 -18.52 21.28
N ALA A 329 -7.40 -18.29 21.37
CA ALA A 329 -8.06 -17.52 22.42
C ALA A 329 -9.22 -18.33 22.99
N ARG A 330 -9.41 -18.30 24.30
CA ARG A 330 -10.56 -18.92 24.96
C ARG A 330 -11.35 -17.87 25.72
N PHE A 331 -12.66 -17.81 25.46
CA PHE A 331 -13.61 -16.96 26.15
C PHE A 331 -14.30 -17.77 27.24
N LEU A 332 -13.91 -17.51 28.51
CA LEU A 332 -14.22 -18.41 29.63
C LEU A 332 -15.71 -18.49 29.91
N ARG A 333 -16.42 -17.34 29.89
CA ARG A 333 -17.87 -17.28 30.18
C ARG A 333 -18.71 -18.14 29.23
N TYR A 334 -18.22 -18.35 28.01
CA TYR A 334 -18.91 -19.12 26.98
C TYR A 334 -18.35 -20.53 26.83
N ASN A 335 -17.29 -20.88 27.59
CA ASN A 335 -16.48 -22.08 27.40
C ASN A 335 -16.15 -22.34 25.92
N CYS A 336 -15.84 -21.26 25.18
CA CYS A 336 -15.64 -21.29 23.75
C CYS A 336 -14.19 -20.93 23.42
N SER A 337 -13.61 -21.62 22.45
CA SER A 337 -12.22 -21.40 22.03
C SER A 337 -12.13 -21.21 20.53
N VAL A 338 -11.45 -20.14 20.13
CA VAL A 338 -11.04 -19.93 18.75
C VAL A 338 -9.59 -20.40 18.63
N VAL A 339 -9.43 -21.58 18.04
CA VAL A 339 -8.13 -22.17 17.72
C VAL A 339 -7.90 -22.12 16.22
N LYS A 340 -6.64 -22.28 15.79
CA LYS A 340 -6.25 -22.24 14.37
C LYS A 340 -6.65 -20.94 13.67
N SER A 341 -6.31 -19.80 14.29
CA SER A 341 -6.58 -18.49 13.71
C SER A 341 -5.92 -18.34 12.33
N ARG A 342 -6.73 -18.10 11.31
CA ARG A 342 -6.35 -17.79 9.92
C ARG A 342 -5.49 -16.53 9.85
N GLN A 343 -4.35 -16.63 9.19
CA GLN A 343 -3.45 -15.49 8.98
C GLN A 343 -4.19 -14.35 8.25
N GLY A 344 -4.01 -13.12 8.72
CA GLY A 344 -4.65 -11.93 8.15
C GLY A 344 -6.10 -11.70 8.59
N TRP A 345 -6.71 -12.67 9.28
CA TRP A 345 -8.08 -12.54 9.79
C TRP A 345 -8.10 -11.95 11.21
N SER A 346 -9.10 -11.12 11.46
CA SER A 346 -9.31 -10.39 12.70
C SER A 346 -10.50 -10.93 13.47
N LEU A 347 -10.30 -11.29 14.74
CA LEU A 347 -11.38 -11.42 15.70
C LEU A 347 -11.76 -10.03 16.20
N ILE A 348 -13.05 -9.75 16.28
CA ILE A 348 -13.62 -8.57 16.92
C ILE A 348 -14.59 -8.99 18.02
N HIS A 349 -14.35 -8.53 19.24
CA HIS A 349 -15.17 -8.89 20.40
C HIS A 349 -15.19 -7.75 21.44
N PRO A 350 -16.24 -7.64 22.29
CA PRO A 350 -16.25 -6.71 23.41
C PRO A 350 -15.03 -6.91 24.33
N GLY A 351 -14.47 -5.83 24.87
CA GLY A 351 -13.30 -5.89 25.77
C GLY A 351 -13.67 -6.03 27.25
N ARG A 352 -14.75 -5.35 27.65
CA ARG A 352 -15.21 -5.22 29.04
C ARG A 352 -16.41 -6.11 29.34
N LEU A 353 -16.60 -6.40 30.63
CA LEU A 353 -17.76 -7.07 31.24
C LEU A 353 -18.03 -8.52 30.81
N THR A 354 -18.15 -8.78 29.51
CA THR A 354 -18.73 -10.04 29.00
C THR A 354 -17.71 -11.04 28.49
N HIS A 355 -16.57 -10.59 27.96
CA HIS A 355 -15.61 -11.45 27.25
C HIS A 355 -14.30 -11.58 28.04
N ILE A 356 -14.39 -12.04 29.29
CA ILE A 356 -13.18 -12.47 30.01
C ILE A 356 -12.54 -13.63 29.23
N HIS A 357 -11.29 -13.47 28.83
CA HIS A 357 -10.64 -14.37 27.90
C HIS A 357 -9.17 -14.63 28.27
N GLU A 358 -8.62 -15.73 27.76
CA GLU A 358 -7.23 -16.12 27.96
C GLU A 358 -6.55 -16.46 26.63
N GLY A 359 -5.24 -16.24 26.58
CA GLY A 359 -4.38 -16.65 25.47
C GLY A 359 -3.91 -18.09 25.69
N LEU A 360 -4.39 -19.01 24.86
CA LEU A 360 -4.03 -20.42 24.96
C LEU A 360 -2.53 -20.64 24.70
N ARG A 361 -1.97 -21.68 25.31
CA ARG A 361 -0.53 -21.97 25.29
C ARG A 361 -0.01 -22.29 23.88
N THR A 362 1.01 -21.57 23.45
CA THR A 362 1.84 -21.89 22.28
C THR A 362 2.89 -22.93 22.70
N THR A 363 2.92 -24.08 22.05
CA THR A 363 3.75 -25.24 22.46
C THR A 363 5.01 -25.42 21.62
N HIS A 364 4.99 -24.99 20.36
CA HIS A 364 6.15 -24.99 19.46
C HIS A 364 6.11 -23.77 18.54
N GLY A 365 7.28 -23.36 18.02
CA GLY A 365 7.41 -22.25 17.09
C GLY A 365 7.13 -20.90 17.74
N ILE A 366 6.75 -19.91 16.94
CA ILE A 366 6.50 -18.54 17.40
C ILE A 366 5.14 -18.09 16.86
N ARG A 367 4.26 -17.62 17.74
CA ARG A 367 2.95 -17.08 17.34
C ARG A 367 2.96 -15.56 17.44
N TYR A 368 2.59 -14.88 16.35
CA TYR A 368 2.42 -13.43 16.31
C TYR A 368 0.95 -13.07 16.16
N ILE A 369 0.49 -12.11 16.97
CA ILE A 369 -0.84 -11.50 16.84
C ILE A 369 -0.73 -9.99 16.94
N PHE A 370 -1.54 -9.28 16.15
CA PHE A 370 -1.71 -7.83 16.29
C PHE A 370 -2.98 -7.59 17.09
N VAL A 371 -2.83 -6.94 18.25
CA VAL A 371 -3.92 -6.59 19.15
C VAL A 371 -4.17 -5.09 19.12
N THR A 372 -5.44 -4.70 19.16
CA THR A 372 -5.84 -3.30 19.29
C THR A 372 -7.01 -3.16 20.25
N PHE A 373 -6.83 -2.31 21.26
CA PHE A 373 -7.91 -1.92 22.18
C PHE A 373 -8.59 -0.65 21.66
N VAL A 374 -9.78 -0.81 21.10
CA VAL A 374 -10.53 0.28 20.47
C VAL A 374 -11.50 0.91 21.47
N ASN A 375 -11.53 2.24 21.46
CA ASN A 375 -12.36 3.10 22.31
C ASN A 375 -12.24 2.71 23.79
N PRO A 376 -11.03 2.85 24.38
CA PRO A 376 -10.71 2.48 25.76
C PRO A 376 -11.50 3.26 26.81
#